data_AF-A0A2V9ZF29-F1
#
_entry.id   AF-A0A2V9ZF29-F1
#
_cell.length_a   1.000
_cell.length_b   1.000
_cell.length_c   1.000
_cell.angle_alpha   90.00
_cell.angle_beta   90.00
_cell.angle_gamma   90.00
#
_symmetry.space_group_name_H-M   'P 1'
#
loop_
_entity.id
_entity.type
_entity.pdbx_description
1 polymer ?
#
loop_
_entity_poly.entity_id
_entity_poly.type
_entity_poly.pdbx_seq_one_letter_code
_entity_poly.pdbx_strand_id
1 'polypeptide(L)' 'MKAPFLIGRLLFGGYFLYNGINHFKNRKMLAGYAQSKHVPQAELAVMSTGAALVVGGTSILLGVKPKLG' A
#
# COMPACT_ATOMS: atom_id res chain seq x y z
N MET A 1 -5.18 -22.67 -10.05
CA MET A 1 -5.51 -21.25 -10.37
C MET A 1 -5.35 -21.04 -11.87
N LYS A 2 -6.28 -20.39 -12.55
CA LYS A 2 -6.13 -20.08 -13.98
C LYS A 2 -5.10 -18.95 -14.15
N ALA A 3 -4.36 -18.93 -15.26
CA ALA A 3 -3.32 -17.92 -15.52
C ALA A 3 -3.82 -16.46 -15.34
N PRO A 4 -5.02 -16.07 -15.82
CA PRO A 4 -5.52 -14.71 -15.61
C PRO A 4 -5.69 -14.33 -14.14
N PHE A 5 -6.07 -15.27 -13.28
CA PHE A 5 -6.21 -15.03 -11.86
C PHE A 5 -4.87 -14.78 -11.17
N LEU A 6 -3.84 -15.56 -11.52
CA LEU A 6 -2.49 -15.36 -10.96
C LEU A 6 -1.92 -14.00 -11.41
N ILE A 7 -2.08 -13.66 -12.69
CA ILE A 7 -1.64 -12.36 -13.22
C ILE A 7 -2.35 -11.21 -12.49
N GLY A 8 -3.68 -11.27 -12.38
CA GLY A 8 -4.45 -10.26 -11.66
C GLY A 8 -3.99 -10.09 -10.21
N ARG A 9 -3.74 -11.20 -9.51
CA ARG A 9 -3.23 -11.17 -8.12
C ARG A 9 -1.85 -10.51 -8.02
N LEU A 10 -0.94 -10.86 -8.92
CA LEU A 10 0.41 -10.30 -8.93
C LEU A 10 0.42 -8.81 -9.24
N LEU A 11 -0.37 -8.38 -10.23
CA LEU A 11 -0.51 -6.97 -10.58
C LEU A 11 -1.16 -6.17 -9.45
N PHE A 12 -2.28 -6.66 -8.92
CA PHE A 12 -3.01 -5.98 -7.86
C PHE A 12 -2.18 -5.90 -6.57
N GLY A 13 -1.75 -7.04 -6.02
CA GLY A 13 -0.95 -7.05 -4.80
C GLY A 13 0.40 -6.34 -4.97
N GLY A 14 1.04 -6.49 -6.13
CA GLY A 14 2.29 -5.82 -6.47
C GLY A 14 2.17 -4.31 -6.52
N TYR A 15 1.07 -3.79 -7.08
CA TYR A 15 0.78 -2.36 -7.09
C TYR A 15 0.64 -1.78 -5.67
N PHE A 16 -0.10 -2.45 -4.79
CA PHE A 16 -0.26 -2.01 -3.39
C PHE A 16 1.05 -2.09 -2.61
N LEU A 17 1.81 -3.18 -2.74
CA LEU A 17 3.11 -3.32 -2.09
C LEU A 17 4.10 -2.24 -2.55
N TYR A 18 4.19 -2.01 -3.86
CA TYR A 18 5.05 -0.98 -4.45
C TYR A 18 4.71 0.42 -3.93
N ASN A 19 3.42 0.78 -3.92
CA ASN A 19 2.97 2.08 -3.41
C ASN A 19 3.16 2.22 -1.89
N GLY A 20 3.00 1.13 -1.13
CA GLY A 20 3.29 1.10 0.29
C GLY A 20 4.76 1.39 0.59
N ILE A 21 5.69 0.75 -0.14
CA ILE A 21 7.13 1.05 -0.03
C ILE A 21 7.41 2.53 -0.38
N ASN A 22 6.76 3.05 -1.42
CA ASN A 22 6.92 4.45 -1.83
C ASN A 22 6.34 5.45 -0.81
N HIS A 23 5.35 5.08 0.01
CA HIS A 23 4.89 5.91 1.12
C HIS A 23 6.02 6.16 2.12
N PHE A 24 6.84 5.16 2.43
CA PHE A 24 7.97 5.31 3.33
C PHE A 24 9.14 6.07 2.69
N LYS A 25 9.47 5.74 1.43
CA LYS A 25 10.57 6.39 0.69
C LYS A 25 10.32 7.88 0.48
N ASN A 26 9.09 8.24 0.15
CA ASN A 26 8.70 9.62 -0.19
C ASN A 26 7.86 10.28 0.93
N ARG A 27 8.01 9.82 2.17
CA ARG A 27 7.12 10.19 3.29
C ARG A 27 7.00 11.70 3.50
N LYS A 28 8.10 12.45 3.38
CA LYS A 28 8.11 13.91 3.59
C LYS A 28 7.29 14.65 2.52
N MET A 29 7.45 14.26 1.26
CA MET A 29 6.70 14.83 0.15
C MET A 29 5.20 14.53 0.29
N LEU A 30 4.86 13.27 0.54
CA LEU A 30 3.47 12.85 0.73
C LEU A 30 2.83 13.47 1.97
N ALA A 31 3.59 13.62 3.06
CA ALA A 31 3.14 14.29 4.27
C ALA A 31 2.85 15.77 3.99
N GLY A 32 3.69 16.46 3.21
CA GLY A 32 3.43 17.83 2.77
C GLY A 32 2.14 17.94 1.95
N TYR A 33 1.92 17.00 1.02
CA TYR A 33 0.65 16.92 0.28
C TYR A 33 -0.54 16.68 1.20
N ALA A 34 -0.48 15.69 2.10
CA ALA A 34 -1.55 15.40 3.04
C ALA A 34 -1.82 16.57 4.00
N GLN A 35 -0.78 17.27 4.45
CA GLN A 35 -0.92 18.48 5.27
C GLN A 35 -1.60 19.61 4.49
N SER A 36 -1.31 19.78 3.19
CA SER A 36 -2.03 20.74 2.34
C SER A 36 -3.53 20.42 2.20
N LYS A 37 -3.92 19.17 2.50
CA LYS A 37 -5.30 18.69 2.57
C LYS A 37 -5.86 18.71 3.99
N HIS A 38 -5.20 19.39 4.92
CA HIS A 38 -5.61 19.52 6.33
C HIS A 38 -5.70 18.17 7.08
N VAL A 39 -4.93 17.17 6.65
CA VAL A 39 -4.86 15.88 7.37
C VAL A 39 -4.08 16.08 8.68
N PRO A 40 -4.67 15.80 9.85
CA PRO A 40 -3.97 15.88 11.13
C PRO A 40 -2.87 14.82 11.19
N GLN A 41 -1.74 15.14 11.83
CA GLN A 41 -0.60 14.22 11.97
C GLN A 41 -0.16 13.61 10.63
N ALA A 42 -0.09 14.43 9.57
CA ALA A 42 0.08 14.00 8.18
C ALA A 42 1.22 12.98 7.94
N GLU A 43 2.40 13.14 8.58
CA GLU A 43 3.49 12.17 8.43
C GLU A 43 3.13 10.81 9.03
N LEU A 44 2.49 10.77 10.20
CA LEU A 44 2.00 9.52 10.80
C LEU A 44 0.89 8.90 9.97
N ALA A 45 -0.01 9.72 9.42
CA ALA A 45 -1.06 9.24 8.50
C ALA A 45 -0.46 8.57 7.26
N VAL A 46 0.54 9.20 6.62
CA VAL A 46 1.25 8.61 5.46
C VAL A 46 2.00 7.33 5.84
N MET A 47 2.66 7.29 6.99
CA MET A 47 3.37 6.08 7.43
C MET A 47 2.40 4.93 7.76
N SER A 48 1.26 5.22 8.40
CA SER A 48 0.27 4.21 8.76
C SER A 48 -0.47 3.66 7.54
N THR A 49 -0.85 4.51 6.58
CA THR A 49 -1.41 4.04 5.30
C THR A 49 -0.36 3.28 4.50
N GLY A 50 0.90 3.74 4.47
CA GLY A 50 2.02 3.01 3.89
C GLY A 50 2.17 1.59 4.46
N ALA A 51 2.07 1.44 5.79
CA ALA A 51 2.11 0.14 6.45
C ALA A 51 0.93 -0.75 6.04
N ALA A 52 -0.29 -0.20 6.00
CA ALA A 52 -1.47 -0.92 5.55
C ALA A 52 -1.32 -1.42 4.10
N LEU A 53 -0.79 -0.58 3.20
CA LEU A 53 -0.54 -0.94 1.79
C LEU A 53 0.50 -2.06 1.66
N VAL A 54 1.59 -2.01 2.44
CA VAL A 54 2.60 -3.08 2.46
C VAL A 54 2.02 -4.40 2.95
N VAL A 55 1.29 -4.37 4.07
CA VAL A 55 0.70 -5.57 4.67
C VAL A 55 -0.37 -6.17 3.74
N GLY A 56 -1.30 -5.35 3.25
CA GLY A 56 -2.37 -5.79 2.33
C GLY A 56 -1.82 -6.28 0.99
N GLY A 57 -0.92 -5.50 0.37
CA GLY A 57 -0.27 -5.88 -0.88
C GLY A 57 0.51 -7.20 -0.77
N THR A 58 1.27 -7.39 0.31
CA THR A 58 2.01 -8.64 0.57
C THR A 58 1.07 -9.81 0.84
N SER A 59 0.01 -9.60 1.63
CA SER A 59 -1.05 -10.58 1.89
C SER A 59 -1.67 -11.10 0.59
N ILE A 60 -2.05 -10.18 -0.32
CA ILE A 60 -2.60 -10.49 -1.64
C ILE A 60 -1.58 -11.25 -2.49
N LEU A 61 -0.34 -10.75 -2.60
CA LEU A 61 0.71 -11.35 -3.43
C LEU A 61 0.99 -12.81 -3.03
N LEU A 62 1.17 -13.04 -1.73
CA LEU A 62 1.47 -14.35 -1.18
C LEU A 62 0.24 -15.25 -1.06
N GLY A 63 -0.97 -14.69 -1.23
CA GLY A 63 -2.23 -15.40 -1.05
C GLY A 63 -2.51 -15.78 0.41
N VAL A 64 -1.95 -15.04 1.37
CA VAL A 64 -2.11 -15.28 2.81
C VAL A 64 -3.31 -14.51 3.32
N LYS A 65 -4.44 -15.19 3.54
CA LYS A 65 -5.72 -14.53 3.95
C LYS A 65 -6.05 -13.28 3.10
N PRO A 66 -6.08 -13.37 1.76
CA PRO A 66 -6.28 -12.22 0.86
C PRO A 66 -7.65 -11.55 0.99
N LYS A 67 -8.58 -12.10 1.78
CA LYS A 67 -9.85 -11.45 2.13
C LYS A 67 -9.68 -10.36 3.21
N LEU A 68 -8.58 -10.39 3.95
CA LEU A 68 -8.24 -9.44 5.02
C LEU A 68 -7.19 -8.41 4.57
N GLY A 69 -6.60 -8.60 3.39
CA GLY A 69 -5.54 -7.76 2.83
C GLY A 69 -6.05 -6.87 1.72
#